data_AF-A0A7J7QVD4-F1
#
_entry.id   AF-A0A7J7QVD4-F1
#
_cell.length_a   1.000
_cell.length_b   1.000
_cell.length_c   1.000
_cell.angle_alpha   90.00
_cell.angle_beta   90.00
_cell.angle_gamma   90.00
#
_symmetry.space_group_name_H-M   'P 1'
#
loop_
_entity.id
_entity.type
_entity.pdbx_description
1 polymer ?
#
loop_
_entity_poly.entity_id
_entity_poly.type
_entity_poly.pdbx_seq_one_letter_code
_entity_poly.pdbx_strand_id
1 'polypeptide(L)'
;MVRSGQDPYARNKFNQVESDKLRMDRAIPDTRHDQCQRKQWREDLPATSVVITFHNEARSALLRTVVSVLKKSPPQLIKEIILVDDYSNDPEDGALLGKIEKVRVLRNDRREGLMRSRVRGADAAQAKVLTFLDSHCECNEHWLEPLLERVAEDRTRVVSPIIDVINMDNFQYVGASADLKGGFDWNLVFKWDYMTPEQRRARQGNPVAPIKTPMIAGGLFVMDKSYFEELGKYDMMMDVWGGENLEISFRVWQCGGSLEIIPCSRVGHVFRKQHPYTFPGGSGTVFARNTRRAAEVWMDEYKNFYYAAVPSARNVPFGNIQSRLELRKQLSCKPFRWYLENVYPELRVPDHQDIAFGALQQGTNCLDTLGHFADGVVGVYECHNAGGNQEWALTKEKSVKHMDLCLTVVDRTPGSLIKLQGCRENDSRQKWEQIEGNSKLRHVGSNLCLDSRGAKAGGLSVEVCGPALSQQWKFSLNLQP
;
A
#
# COMPACT_ATOMS: atom_id res chain seq x y z
N MET A 1 -27.75 -13.54 -5.17
CA MET A 1 -28.03 -13.34 -6.60
C MET A 1 -28.60 -11.96 -6.79
N VAL A 2 -28.04 -11.21 -7.75
CA VAL A 2 -28.54 -9.89 -8.17
C VAL A 2 -29.84 -10.10 -8.94
N ARG A 3 -30.93 -9.41 -8.57
CA ARG A 3 -32.20 -9.52 -9.29
C ARG A 3 -32.16 -8.70 -10.59
N SER A 4 -32.98 -9.08 -11.57
CA SER A 4 -33.12 -8.29 -12.81
C SER A 4 -33.43 -6.82 -12.50
N GLY A 5 -32.70 -5.90 -13.13
CA GLY A 5 -32.83 -4.45 -12.92
C GLY A 5 -32.05 -3.87 -11.72
N GLN A 6 -31.38 -4.69 -10.91
CA GLN A 6 -30.52 -4.19 -9.82
C GLN A 6 -29.08 -3.93 -10.29
N ASP A 7 -28.42 -2.94 -9.69
CA ASP A 7 -27.01 -2.65 -9.95
C ASP A 7 -26.11 -3.81 -9.46
N PRO A 8 -25.34 -4.47 -10.36
CA PRO A 8 -24.49 -5.59 -10.01
C PRO A 8 -23.28 -5.21 -9.15
N TYR A 9 -22.94 -3.93 -9.01
CA TYR A 9 -21.82 -3.45 -8.20
C TYR A 9 -22.23 -2.98 -6.80
N ALA A 10 -23.52 -2.81 -6.53
CA ALA A 10 -24.02 -2.13 -5.33
C ALA A 10 -23.49 -2.75 -4.03
N ARG A 11 -23.59 -4.08 -3.90
CA ARG A 11 -23.27 -4.84 -2.67
C ARG A 11 -21.77 -4.95 -2.39
N ASN A 12 -20.96 -5.20 -3.42
CA ASN A 12 -19.56 -5.60 -3.24
C ASN A 12 -18.53 -4.69 -3.94
N LYS A 13 -18.96 -3.70 -4.73
CA LYS A 13 -18.06 -2.85 -5.56
C LYS A 13 -17.19 -3.65 -6.54
N PHE A 14 -17.67 -4.82 -6.95
CA PHE A 14 -17.26 -5.57 -8.13
C PHE A 14 -18.54 -6.12 -8.78
N ASN A 15 -18.46 -6.57 -10.03
CA ASN A 15 -19.59 -7.09 -10.78
C ASN A 15 -20.05 -8.46 -10.24
N GLN A 16 -21.06 -8.46 -9.37
CA GLN A 16 -21.55 -9.70 -8.76
C GLN A 16 -22.20 -10.64 -9.79
N VAL A 17 -22.79 -10.11 -10.87
CA VAL A 17 -23.38 -10.93 -11.93
C VAL A 17 -22.31 -11.76 -12.64
N GLU A 18 -21.15 -11.18 -12.95
CA GLU A 18 -20.04 -11.96 -13.52
C GLU A 18 -19.46 -12.96 -12.52
N SER A 19 -19.35 -12.62 -11.24
CA SER A 19 -18.91 -13.56 -10.20
C SER A 19 -19.84 -14.77 -10.07
N ASP A 20 -21.17 -14.53 -10.11
CA ASP A 20 -22.20 -15.55 -9.91
C ASP A 20 -22.29 -16.52 -11.11
N LYS A 21 -21.83 -16.14 -12.31
CA LYS A 21 -21.77 -17.03 -13.49
C LYS A 21 -20.68 -18.10 -13.38
N LEU A 22 -19.67 -17.87 -12.55
CA LEU A 22 -18.48 -18.70 -12.50
C LEU A 22 -18.69 -19.91 -11.60
N ARG A 23 -18.17 -21.06 -12.05
CA ARG A 23 -18.06 -22.24 -11.20
C ARG A 23 -17.17 -21.95 -9.99
N MET A 24 -17.54 -22.51 -8.83
CA MET A 24 -16.74 -22.43 -7.60
C MET A 24 -15.32 -22.98 -7.75
N ASP A 25 -15.10 -23.85 -8.73
CA ASP A 25 -13.84 -24.55 -8.99
C ASP A 25 -13.26 -24.25 -10.38
N ARG A 26 -13.62 -23.10 -10.97
CA ARG A 26 -13.21 -22.71 -12.33
C ARG A 26 -11.71 -22.86 -12.56
N ALA A 27 -11.33 -23.15 -13.80
CA ALA A 27 -9.93 -23.10 -14.21
C ALA A 27 -9.44 -21.64 -14.27
N ILE A 28 -8.17 -21.45 -13.93
CA ILE A 28 -7.44 -20.18 -14.01
C ILE A 28 -6.08 -20.46 -14.67
N PRO A 29 -5.47 -19.49 -15.38
CA PRO A 29 -4.16 -19.69 -15.99
C PRO A 29 -3.08 -19.88 -14.90
N ASP A 30 -2.13 -20.77 -15.14
CA ASP A 30 -0.91 -20.85 -14.33
C ASP A 30 0.00 -19.67 -14.68
N THR A 31 0.11 -18.72 -13.77
CA THR A 31 0.89 -17.48 -13.94
C THR A 31 2.31 -17.60 -13.36
N ARG A 32 2.69 -18.77 -12.83
CA ARG A 32 4.01 -18.98 -12.25
C ARG A 32 5.08 -19.02 -13.34
N HIS A 33 6.27 -18.55 -12.98
CA HIS A 33 7.44 -18.69 -13.83
C HIS A 33 7.77 -20.18 -14.06
N ASP A 34 8.26 -20.55 -15.24
CA ASP A 34 8.57 -21.94 -15.60
C ASP A 34 9.44 -22.69 -14.58
N GLN A 35 10.39 -22.01 -13.97
CA GLN A 35 11.26 -22.61 -12.93
C GLN A 35 10.46 -23.09 -11.71
N CYS A 36 9.35 -22.44 -11.37
CA CYS A 36 8.46 -22.86 -10.28
C CYS A 36 7.71 -24.15 -10.63
N GLN A 37 7.32 -24.32 -11.90
CA GLN A 37 6.59 -25.49 -12.37
C GLN A 37 7.45 -26.76 -12.36
N ARG A 38 8.78 -26.59 -12.40
CA ARG A 38 9.77 -27.69 -12.35
C ARG A 38 10.25 -28.00 -10.93
N LYS A 39 9.91 -27.17 -9.94
CA LYS A 39 10.37 -27.37 -8.55
C LYS A 39 9.48 -28.39 -7.86
N GLN A 40 10.13 -29.38 -7.25
CA GLN A 40 9.49 -30.26 -6.28
C GLN A 40 9.56 -29.61 -4.90
N TRP A 41 8.44 -29.59 -4.20
CA TRP A 41 8.32 -29.00 -2.87
C TRP A 41 8.47 -30.09 -1.81
N ARG A 42 8.99 -29.69 -0.64
CA ARG A 42 9.10 -30.59 0.50
C ARG A 42 7.73 -31.08 0.96
N GLU A 43 7.67 -32.36 1.35
CA GLU A 43 6.44 -32.97 1.87
C GLU A 43 6.29 -32.80 3.39
N ASP A 44 7.40 -32.58 4.10
CA ASP A 44 7.48 -32.47 5.56
C ASP A 44 7.21 -31.04 6.07
N LEU A 45 6.28 -30.33 5.42
CA LEU A 45 5.92 -28.96 5.77
C LEU A 45 4.88 -28.91 6.90
N PRO A 46 4.93 -27.90 7.79
CA PRO A 46 3.93 -27.73 8.83
C PRO A 46 2.57 -27.38 8.23
N ALA A 47 1.51 -28.07 8.67
CA ALA A 47 0.15 -27.70 8.31
C ALA A 47 -0.19 -26.27 8.82
N THR A 48 -1.14 -25.63 8.15
CA THR A 48 -1.61 -24.28 8.45
C THR A 48 -3.12 -24.24 8.73
N SER A 49 -3.53 -23.28 9.58
CA SER A 49 -4.92 -22.86 9.72
C SER A 49 -5.12 -21.61 8.85
N VAL A 50 -6.00 -21.73 7.86
CA VAL A 50 -6.32 -20.63 6.94
C VAL A 50 -7.43 -19.78 7.55
N VAL A 51 -7.17 -18.52 7.85
CA VAL A 51 -8.12 -17.59 8.45
C VAL A 51 -8.62 -16.63 7.37
N ILE A 52 -9.93 -16.63 7.14
CA ILE A 52 -10.61 -15.76 6.16
C ILE A 52 -11.66 -14.96 6.90
N THR A 53 -11.43 -13.66 7.02
CA THR A 53 -12.41 -12.73 7.59
C THR A 53 -13.31 -12.16 6.50
N PHE A 54 -14.61 -12.04 6.75
CA PHE A 54 -15.52 -11.45 5.78
C PHE A 54 -16.64 -10.65 6.45
N HIS A 55 -17.14 -9.64 5.74
CA HIS A 55 -18.31 -8.86 6.11
C HIS A 55 -19.13 -8.59 4.86
N ASN A 56 -20.34 -9.16 4.78
CA ASN A 56 -21.28 -8.98 3.66
C ASN A 56 -20.71 -9.36 2.28
N GLU A 57 -19.80 -10.33 2.21
CA GLU A 57 -19.19 -10.77 0.94
C GLU A 57 -20.23 -11.43 -0.01
N ALA A 58 -19.96 -11.42 -1.31
CA ALA A 58 -20.75 -12.16 -2.28
C ALA A 58 -20.49 -13.66 -2.10
N ARG A 59 -21.58 -14.44 -1.96
CA ARG A 59 -21.52 -15.90 -1.74
C ARG A 59 -20.63 -16.63 -2.76
N SER A 60 -20.72 -16.26 -4.04
CA SER A 60 -19.93 -16.88 -5.12
C SER A 60 -18.42 -16.66 -4.93
N ALA A 61 -18.00 -15.45 -4.56
CA ALA A 61 -16.60 -15.13 -4.31
C ALA A 61 -16.07 -15.81 -3.03
N LEU A 62 -16.85 -15.79 -1.95
CA LEU A 62 -16.48 -16.44 -0.69
C LEU A 62 -16.33 -17.96 -0.87
N LEU A 63 -17.32 -18.61 -1.49
CA LEU A 63 -17.26 -20.04 -1.79
C LEU A 63 -16.07 -20.40 -2.69
N ARG A 64 -15.83 -19.60 -3.74
CA ARG A 64 -14.71 -19.84 -4.66
C ARG A 64 -13.35 -19.68 -3.98
N THR A 65 -13.24 -18.75 -3.03
CA THR A 65 -12.04 -18.63 -2.19
C THR A 65 -11.80 -19.92 -1.39
N VAL A 66 -12.81 -20.38 -0.63
CA VAL A 66 -12.74 -21.62 0.16
C VAL A 66 -12.39 -22.82 -0.70
N VAL A 67 -13.08 -23.00 -1.83
CA VAL A 67 -12.86 -24.12 -2.74
C VAL A 67 -11.47 -24.05 -3.38
N SER A 68 -10.96 -22.87 -3.74
CA SER A 68 -9.61 -22.74 -4.29
C SER A 68 -8.54 -23.19 -3.29
N VAL A 69 -8.70 -22.84 -2.00
CA VAL A 69 -7.80 -23.31 -0.93
C VAL A 69 -7.83 -24.83 -0.84
N LEU A 70 -9.02 -25.44 -0.78
CA LEU A 70 -9.15 -26.90 -0.67
C LEU A 70 -8.63 -27.63 -1.91
N LYS A 71 -8.90 -27.10 -3.11
CA LYS A 71 -8.56 -27.72 -4.40
C LYS A 71 -7.08 -27.63 -4.74
N LYS A 72 -6.41 -26.55 -4.33
CA LYS A 72 -5.04 -26.21 -4.77
C LYS A 72 -3.97 -26.42 -3.70
N SER A 73 -4.36 -26.93 -2.54
CA SER A 73 -3.44 -27.20 -1.43
C SER A 73 -3.40 -28.69 -1.14
N PRO A 74 -2.22 -29.29 -0.88
CA PRO A 74 -2.15 -30.66 -0.40
C PRO A 74 -3.00 -30.84 0.87
N PRO A 75 -3.92 -31.83 0.93
CA PRO A 75 -4.89 -31.94 2.03
C PRO A 75 -4.24 -32.00 3.41
N GLN A 76 -3.09 -32.66 3.55
CA GLN A 76 -2.36 -32.76 4.82
C GLN A 76 -1.83 -31.42 5.35
N LEU A 77 -1.65 -30.42 4.48
CA LEU A 77 -1.18 -29.09 4.86
C LEU A 77 -2.32 -28.15 5.30
N ILE A 78 -3.57 -28.47 4.96
CA ILE A 78 -4.74 -27.72 5.44
C ILE A 78 -5.27 -28.38 6.70
N LYS A 79 -4.93 -27.80 7.86
CA LYS A 79 -5.46 -28.23 9.15
C LYS A 79 -6.94 -27.91 9.26
N GLU A 80 -7.30 -26.68 8.92
CA GLU A 80 -8.65 -26.14 8.98
C GLU A 80 -8.73 -24.81 8.21
N ILE A 81 -9.94 -24.44 7.79
CA ILE A 81 -10.28 -23.13 7.25
C ILE A 81 -11.22 -22.47 8.25
N ILE A 82 -10.79 -21.38 8.87
CA ILE A 82 -11.56 -20.61 9.85
C ILE A 82 -12.14 -19.40 9.14
N LEU A 83 -13.44 -19.45 8.86
CA LEU A 83 -14.21 -18.32 8.38
C LEU A 83 -14.65 -17.48 9.57
N VAL A 84 -14.21 -16.23 9.64
CA VAL A 84 -14.66 -15.28 10.66
C VAL A 84 -15.66 -14.32 10.02
N ASP A 85 -16.94 -14.55 10.31
CA ASP A 85 -18.04 -13.69 9.90
C ASP A 85 -18.11 -12.47 10.82
N ASP A 86 -17.63 -11.33 10.31
CA ASP A 86 -17.60 -10.06 11.01
C ASP A 86 -18.95 -9.35 10.93
N TYR A 87 -19.97 -9.97 11.50
CA TYR A 87 -21.32 -9.41 11.62
C TYR A 87 -21.95 -9.09 10.26
N SER A 88 -21.91 -10.06 9.33
CA SER A 88 -22.67 -9.97 8.08
C SER A 88 -24.18 -9.92 8.36
N ASN A 89 -24.92 -9.25 7.49
CA ASN A 89 -26.36 -9.07 7.62
C ASN A 89 -27.10 -10.42 7.59
N ASP A 90 -26.64 -11.35 6.75
CA ASP A 90 -27.17 -12.71 6.65
C ASP A 90 -26.15 -13.71 7.24
N PRO A 91 -26.43 -14.35 8.39
CA PRO A 91 -25.54 -15.32 9.01
C PRO A 91 -25.36 -16.60 8.16
N GLU A 92 -26.30 -16.89 7.25
CA GLU A 92 -26.23 -18.09 6.41
C GLU A 92 -25.12 -17.99 5.36
N ASP A 93 -24.64 -16.78 5.04
CA ASP A 93 -23.49 -16.56 4.15
C ASP A 93 -22.25 -17.33 4.66
N GLY A 94 -22.06 -17.38 5.97
CA GLY A 94 -21.03 -18.20 6.63
C GLY A 94 -21.52 -19.60 7.00
N ALA A 95 -22.66 -19.70 7.69
CA ALA A 95 -23.10 -20.95 8.32
C ALA A 95 -23.28 -22.11 7.33
N LEU A 96 -23.75 -21.83 6.10
CA LEU A 96 -23.90 -22.85 5.06
C LEU A 96 -22.55 -23.46 4.63
N LEU A 97 -21.48 -22.66 4.64
CA LEU A 97 -20.12 -23.11 4.29
C LEU A 97 -19.49 -23.98 5.38
N GLY A 98 -19.97 -23.91 6.63
CA GLY A 98 -19.52 -24.78 7.72
C GLY A 98 -19.82 -26.26 7.51
N LYS A 99 -20.62 -26.62 6.49
CA LYS A 99 -20.88 -28.00 6.08
C LYS A 99 -19.77 -28.58 5.19
N ILE A 100 -18.89 -27.73 4.65
CA ILE A 100 -17.77 -28.14 3.80
C ILE A 100 -16.67 -28.71 4.69
N GLU A 101 -15.95 -29.72 4.19
CA GLU A 101 -14.84 -30.32 4.92
C GLU A 101 -13.84 -29.27 5.43
N LYS A 102 -13.36 -29.45 6.66
CA LYS A 102 -12.35 -28.59 7.32
C LYS A 102 -12.78 -27.14 7.59
N VAL A 103 -13.99 -26.73 7.20
CA VAL A 103 -14.46 -25.35 7.40
C VAL A 103 -15.08 -25.21 8.80
N ARG A 104 -14.58 -24.26 9.57
CA ARG A 104 -15.16 -23.79 10.83
C ARG A 104 -15.59 -22.33 10.67
N VAL A 105 -16.76 -21.98 11.20
CA VAL A 105 -17.30 -20.62 11.11
C VAL A 105 -17.39 -20.02 12.51
N LEU A 106 -16.82 -18.83 12.66
CA LEU A 106 -16.88 -18.01 13.88
C LEU A 106 -17.61 -16.72 13.54
N ARG A 107 -18.80 -16.51 14.11
CA ARG A 107 -19.56 -15.28 13.89
C ARG A 107 -19.35 -14.29 15.04
N ASN A 108 -18.99 -13.06 14.71
CA ASN A 108 -19.02 -11.93 15.65
C ASN A 108 -20.47 -11.48 15.88
N ASP A 109 -20.79 -11.16 17.11
CA ASP A 109 -22.11 -10.66 17.56
C ASP A 109 -22.31 -9.16 17.29
N ARG A 110 -21.22 -8.47 16.95
CA ARG A 110 -21.17 -7.09 16.46
C ARG A 110 -20.04 -6.94 15.46
N ARG A 111 -20.01 -5.82 14.73
CA ARG A 111 -18.95 -5.55 13.77
C ARG A 111 -17.66 -5.12 14.46
N GLU A 112 -16.68 -6.00 14.46
CA GLU A 112 -15.37 -5.84 15.10
C GLU A 112 -14.31 -5.31 14.11
N GLY A 113 -14.50 -5.48 12.81
CA GLY A 113 -13.49 -5.11 11.82
C GLY A 113 -12.44 -6.19 11.60
N LEU A 114 -11.62 -5.97 10.57
CA LEU A 114 -10.69 -6.95 10.02
C LEU A 114 -9.63 -7.39 11.03
N MET A 115 -8.96 -6.46 11.72
CA MET A 115 -7.85 -6.80 12.63
C MET A 115 -8.31 -7.66 13.80
N ARG A 116 -9.39 -7.24 14.49
CA ARG A 116 -9.96 -7.98 15.62
C ARG A 116 -10.53 -9.33 15.19
N SER A 117 -11.13 -9.40 14.01
CA SER A 117 -11.61 -10.65 13.42
C SER A 117 -10.47 -11.61 13.07
N ARG A 118 -9.36 -11.10 12.52
CA ARG A 118 -8.16 -11.91 12.27
C ARG A 118 -7.54 -12.44 13.55
N VAL A 119 -7.48 -11.62 14.60
CA VAL A 119 -7.00 -12.06 15.92
C VAL A 119 -7.91 -13.15 16.49
N ARG A 120 -9.24 -12.99 16.43
CA ARG A 120 -10.18 -14.05 16.84
C ARG A 120 -9.95 -15.36 16.09
N GLY A 121 -9.71 -15.28 14.78
CA GLY A 121 -9.38 -16.45 13.95
C GLY A 121 -8.05 -17.09 14.34
N ALA A 122 -7.01 -16.28 14.58
CA ALA A 122 -5.70 -16.74 15.03
C ALA A 122 -5.75 -17.41 16.41
N ASP A 123 -6.53 -16.87 17.34
CA ASP A 123 -6.70 -17.42 18.68
C ASP A 123 -7.40 -18.78 18.65
N ALA A 124 -8.33 -18.98 17.71
CA ALA A 124 -9.04 -20.23 17.50
C ALA A 124 -8.27 -21.27 16.66
N ALA A 125 -7.15 -20.89 16.04
CA ALA A 125 -6.35 -21.73 15.16
C ALA A 125 -5.62 -22.84 15.92
N GLN A 126 -5.63 -24.05 15.38
CA GLN A 126 -4.99 -25.23 15.97
C GLN A 126 -3.61 -25.53 15.36
N ALA A 127 -3.31 -25.00 14.17
CA ALA A 127 -2.05 -25.24 13.50
C ALA A 127 -0.90 -24.38 14.04
N LYS A 128 0.33 -24.77 13.70
CA LYS A 128 1.55 -24.02 14.03
C LYS A 128 1.75 -22.79 13.15
N VAL A 129 1.17 -22.78 11.94
CA VAL A 129 1.31 -21.69 10.97
C VAL A 129 -0.05 -21.10 10.65
N LEU A 130 -0.14 -19.77 10.62
CA LEU A 130 -1.32 -19.02 10.20
C LEU A 130 -1.20 -18.62 8.74
N THR A 131 -2.29 -18.76 7.99
CA THR A 131 -2.41 -18.21 6.64
C THR A 131 -3.62 -17.29 6.60
N PHE A 132 -3.42 -16.01 6.31
CA PHE A 132 -4.51 -15.05 6.14
C PHE A 132 -4.80 -14.85 4.66
N LEU A 133 -6.08 -14.90 4.30
CA LEU A 133 -6.57 -14.54 2.97
C LEU A 133 -7.78 -13.62 3.09
N ASP A 134 -7.95 -12.75 2.10
CA ASP A 134 -9.21 -12.04 1.89
C ASP A 134 -10.28 -13.00 1.34
N SER A 135 -11.55 -12.61 1.46
CA SER A 135 -12.72 -13.44 1.13
C SER A 135 -13.10 -13.49 -0.35
N HIS A 136 -12.24 -12.98 -1.22
CA HIS A 136 -12.43 -12.84 -2.66
C HIS A 136 -11.11 -13.06 -3.38
N CYS A 137 -10.49 -14.19 -3.04
CA CYS A 137 -9.22 -14.65 -3.58
C CYS A 137 -9.39 -15.96 -4.36
N GLU A 138 -8.44 -16.26 -5.25
CA GLU A 138 -8.36 -17.55 -5.94
C GLU A 138 -6.92 -18.04 -5.93
N CYS A 139 -6.65 -19.11 -5.17
CA CYS A 139 -5.33 -19.73 -5.09
C CYS A 139 -4.97 -20.42 -6.42
N ASN A 140 -3.70 -20.32 -6.83
CA ASN A 140 -3.18 -20.98 -8.02
C ASN A 140 -2.44 -22.30 -7.68
N GLU A 141 -1.91 -22.98 -8.70
CA GLU A 141 -1.18 -24.24 -8.55
C GLU A 141 0.02 -24.13 -7.60
N HIS A 142 0.14 -25.07 -6.65
CA HIS A 142 1.20 -25.12 -5.62
C HIS A 142 1.49 -23.77 -4.95
N TRP A 143 0.44 -23.02 -4.63
CA TRP A 143 0.59 -21.70 -4.02
C TRP A 143 1.10 -21.77 -2.57
N LEU A 144 0.84 -22.86 -1.85
CA LEU A 144 0.98 -22.92 -0.40
C LEU A 144 2.37 -23.39 0.05
N GLU A 145 2.87 -24.44 -0.57
CA GLU A 145 4.16 -25.07 -0.25
C GLU A 145 5.34 -24.08 -0.30
N PRO A 146 5.46 -23.18 -1.31
CA PRO A 146 6.51 -22.17 -1.33
C PRO A 146 6.47 -21.22 -0.14
N LEU A 147 5.28 -20.94 0.41
CA LEU A 147 5.12 -20.05 1.55
C LEU A 147 5.51 -20.77 2.85
N LEU A 148 4.99 -21.99 3.03
CA LEU A 148 5.26 -22.81 4.22
C LEU A 148 6.74 -23.19 4.33
N GLU A 149 7.42 -23.48 3.20
CA GLU A 149 8.87 -23.78 3.17
C GLU A 149 9.68 -22.63 3.79
N ARG A 150 9.33 -21.38 3.49
CA ARG A 150 10.05 -20.19 4.02
C ARG A 150 9.89 -20.02 5.52
N VAL A 151 8.67 -20.19 6.02
CA VAL A 151 8.35 -20.05 7.45
C VAL A 151 8.89 -21.23 8.25
N ALA A 152 8.89 -22.43 7.68
CA ALA A 152 9.46 -23.62 8.30
C ALA A 152 10.98 -23.52 8.47
N GLU A 153 11.69 -22.92 7.51
CA GLU A 153 13.13 -22.66 7.60
C GLU A 153 13.47 -21.59 8.65
N ASP A 154 12.61 -20.59 8.81
CA ASP A 154 12.83 -19.46 9.72
C ASP A 154 11.49 -18.84 10.09
N ARG A 155 11.06 -19.09 11.34
CA ARG A 155 9.77 -18.65 11.87
C ARG A 155 9.58 -17.13 11.89
N THR A 156 10.67 -16.36 11.76
CA THR A 156 10.63 -14.88 11.80
C THR A 156 10.33 -14.25 10.43
N ARG A 157 10.22 -15.07 9.38
CA ARG A 157 9.81 -14.64 8.04
C ARG A 157 8.28 -14.59 7.96
N VAL A 158 7.76 -13.45 7.54
CA VAL A 158 6.36 -13.29 7.15
C VAL A 158 6.32 -13.19 5.64
N VAL A 159 5.62 -14.11 5.00
CA VAL A 159 5.72 -14.30 3.55
C VAL A 159 4.38 -14.11 2.86
N SER A 160 4.40 -13.53 1.66
CA SER A 160 3.22 -13.24 0.85
C SER A 160 3.36 -13.82 -0.56
N PRO A 161 2.27 -14.22 -1.22
CA PRO A 161 2.30 -14.56 -2.64
C PRO A 161 2.52 -13.31 -3.49
N ILE A 162 2.88 -13.50 -4.77
CA ILE A 162 2.53 -12.50 -5.77
C ILE A 162 1.01 -12.48 -5.90
N ILE A 163 0.43 -11.29 -5.78
CA ILE A 163 -1.01 -11.08 -5.84
C ILE A 163 -1.40 -10.80 -7.29
N ASP A 164 -1.98 -11.79 -7.96
CA ASP A 164 -2.52 -11.64 -9.30
C ASP A 164 -3.85 -10.86 -9.28
N VAL A 165 -4.25 -10.33 -10.43
CA VAL A 165 -5.45 -9.50 -10.55
C VAL A 165 -6.62 -10.34 -11.02
N ILE A 166 -7.68 -10.39 -10.22
CA ILE A 166 -9.02 -10.78 -10.69
C ILE A 166 -9.75 -9.48 -11.03
N ASN A 167 -10.02 -9.26 -12.31
CA ASN A 167 -10.64 -8.02 -12.77
C ASN A 167 -12.05 -7.86 -12.17
N MET A 168 -12.34 -6.70 -11.57
CA MET A 168 -13.60 -6.46 -10.87
C MET A 168 -14.84 -6.43 -11.77
N ASP A 169 -14.67 -6.23 -13.08
CA ASP A 169 -15.77 -6.07 -14.03
C ASP A 169 -16.12 -7.37 -14.74
N ASN A 170 -15.12 -8.15 -15.13
CA ASN A 170 -15.28 -9.37 -15.94
C ASN A 170 -14.73 -10.65 -15.29
N PHE A 171 -14.14 -10.55 -14.10
CA PHE A 171 -13.55 -11.65 -13.33
C PHE A 171 -12.43 -12.44 -14.04
N GLN A 172 -11.85 -11.92 -15.12
CA GLN A 172 -10.65 -12.54 -15.71
C GLN A 172 -9.50 -12.52 -14.71
N TYR A 173 -8.78 -13.64 -14.63
CA TYR A 173 -7.58 -13.80 -13.82
C TYR A 173 -6.35 -13.44 -14.66
N VAL A 174 -5.58 -12.44 -14.24
CA VAL A 174 -4.44 -11.88 -14.97
C VAL A 174 -3.20 -11.86 -14.07
N GLY A 175 -2.09 -12.35 -14.60
CA GLY A 175 -0.81 -12.38 -13.87
C GLY A 175 -0.28 -10.99 -13.56
N ALA A 176 0.12 -10.76 -12.31
CA ALA A 176 0.84 -9.55 -11.92
C ALA A 176 2.34 -9.64 -12.24
N SER A 177 2.99 -8.47 -12.35
CA SER A 177 4.44 -8.37 -12.54
C SER A 177 5.21 -8.88 -11.31
N ALA A 178 6.26 -9.65 -11.55
CA ALA A 178 7.18 -10.14 -10.51
C ALA A 178 8.27 -9.11 -10.13
N ASP A 179 8.30 -7.96 -10.81
CA ASP A 179 9.26 -6.87 -10.58
C ASP A 179 8.71 -5.78 -9.64
N LEU A 180 7.63 -6.08 -8.92
CA LEU A 180 7.01 -5.19 -7.95
C LEU A 180 7.35 -5.60 -6.52
N LYS A 181 7.55 -4.59 -5.66
CA LYS A 181 7.61 -4.73 -4.20
C LYS A 181 6.62 -3.77 -3.55
N GLY A 182 6.21 -4.06 -2.32
CA GLY A 182 5.28 -3.19 -1.59
C GLY A 182 6.02 -1.99 -0.98
N GLY A 183 5.41 -0.82 -1.08
CA GLY A 183 5.96 0.45 -0.63
C GLY A 183 4.87 1.41 -0.14
N PHE A 184 5.27 2.64 0.19
CA PHE A 184 4.38 3.74 0.58
C PHE A 184 5.03 5.09 0.35
N ASP A 185 4.19 6.12 0.21
CA ASP A 185 4.60 7.51 0.36
C ASP A 185 4.29 8.01 1.76
N TRP A 186 4.75 9.22 2.10
CA TRP A 186 4.53 9.81 3.44
C TRP A 186 3.05 10.00 3.82
N ASN A 187 2.10 9.87 2.90
CA ASN A 187 0.67 9.79 3.25
C ASN A 187 0.26 8.45 3.91
N LEU A 188 1.21 7.50 3.99
CA LEU A 188 1.08 6.16 4.55
C LEU A 188 0.01 5.30 3.86
N VAL A 189 -0.23 5.53 2.57
CA VAL A 189 -1.05 4.65 1.74
C VAL A 189 -0.13 3.65 1.04
N PHE A 190 -0.52 2.38 1.04
CA PHE A 190 0.20 1.33 0.34
C PHE A 190 0.26 1.62 -1.17
N LYS A 191 1.42 1.38 -1.77
CA LYS A 191 1.62 1.38 -3.22
C LYS A 191 2.52 0.22 -3.65
N TRP A 192 2.50 -0.06 -4.94
CA TRP A 192 3.45 -0.96 -5.58
C TRP A 192 4.59 -0.15 -6.18
N ASP A 193 5.81 -0.41 -5.72
CA ASP A 193 7.02 0.15 -6.30
C ASP A 193 7.62 -0.82 -7.31
N TYR A 194 8.06 -0.29 -8.44
CA TYR A 194 8.97 -1.01 -9.31
C TYR A 194 10.33 -1.18 -8.63
N MET A 195 10.88 -2.38 -8.73
CA MET A 195 12.25 -2.64 -8.30
C MET A 195 13.25 -1.74 -9.04
N THR A 196 14.30 -1.33 -8.33
CA THR A 196 15.40 -0.57 -8.93
C THR A 196 16.12 -1.37 -10.03
N PRO A 197 16.83 -0.73 -10.96
CA PRO A 197 17.66 -1.44 -11.94
C PRO A 197 18.65 -2.43 -11.30
N GLU A 198 19.19 -2.12 -10.12
CA GLU A 198 20.11 -2.97 -9.35
C GLU A 198 19.37 -4.21 -8.83
N GLN A 199 18.20 -4.03 -8.23
CA GLN A 199 17.35 -5.11 -7.72
C GLN A 199 16.93 -6.08 -8.84
N ARG A 200 16.52 -5.54 -10.01
CA ARG A 200 16.17 -6.36 -11.17
C ARG A 200 17.37 -7.13 -11.71
N ARG A 201 18.54 -6.48 -11.84
CA ARG A 201 19.79 -7.15 -12.24
C ARG A 201 20.19 -8.28 -11.29
N ALA A 202 20.14 -8.04 -9.98
CA ALA A 202 20.49 -9.04 -8.98
C ALA A 202 19.61 -10.30 -9.05
N ARG A 203 18.39 -10.18 -9.58
CA ARG A 203 17.42 -11.27 -9.71
C ARG A 203 17.51 -12.03 -11.04
N GLN A 204 18.26 -11.55 -12.04
CA GLN A 204 18.34 -12.21 -13.36
C GLN A 204 18.85 -13.65 -13.26
N GLY A 205 19.77 -13.95 -12.35
CA GLY A 205 20.28 -15.31 -12.13
C GLY A 205 19.30 -16.27 -11.46
N ASN A 206 18.29 -15.74 -10.74
CA ASN A 206 17.25 -16.53 -10.09
C ASN A 206 15.95 -15.71 -9.97
N PRO A 207 15.11 -15.68 -11.02
CA PRO A 207 13.90 -14.86 -11.05
C PRO A 207 12.83 -15.33 -10.05
N VAL A 208 12.97 -16.55 -9.52
CA VAL A 208 12.03 -17.15 -8.56
C VAL A 208 12.51 -17.02 -7.11
N ALA A 209 13.65 -16.36 -6.87
CA ALA A 209 14.13 -16.09 -5.52
C ALA A 209 13.13 -15.24 -4.72
N PRO A 210 13.00 -15.46 -3.39
CA PRO A 210 12.25 -14.60 -2.50
C PRO A 210 12.68 -13.13 -2.61
N ILE A 211 11.71 -12.22 -2.55
CA ILE A 211 11.93 -10.78 -2.65
C ILE A 211 11.68 -10.16 -1.28
N LYS A 212 12.68 -9.54 -0.66
CA LYS A 212 12.44 -8.73 0.54
C LYS A 212 11.59 -7.51 0.20
N THR A 213 10.52 -7.27 0.95
CA THR A 213 9.60 -6.15 0.72
C THR A 213 9.52 -5.23 1.94
N PRO A 214 9.62 -3.90 1.77
CA PRO A 214 9.44 -2.95 2.88
C PRO A 214 8.09 -3.10 3.58
N MET A 215 7.06 -3.41 2.82
CA MET A 215 5.69 -3.54 3.29
C MET A 215 4.93 -4.60 2.51
N ILE A 216 3.99 -5.27 3.16
CA ILE A 216 2.98 -6.11 2.53
C ILE A 216 1.68 -5.33 2.30
N ALA A 217 0.88 -5.74 1.30
CA ALA A 217 -0.46 -5.18 1.10
C ALA A 217 -1.39 -5.47 2.30
N GLY A 218 -1.12 -6.54 3.06
CA GLY A 218 -1.80 -6.90 4.29
C GLY A 218 -2.95 -7.89 4.13
N GLY A 219 -3.53 -8.04 2.93
CA GLY A 219 -4.63 -8.97 2.66
C GLY A 219 -4.25 -10.46 2.74
N LEU A 220 -3.03 -10.79 2.27
CA LEU A 220 -2.60 -12.17 2.02
C LEU A 220 -1.18 -12.38 2.56
N PHE A 221 -1.02 -13.21 3.60
CA PHE A 221 0.30 -13.57 4.12
C PHE A 221 0.26 -14.83 4.98
N VAL A 222 1.42 -15.44 5.18
CA VAL A 222 1.65 -16.61 6.02
C VAL A 222 2.68 -16.26 7.09
N MET A 223 2.41 -16.68 8.32
CA MET A 223 3.23 -16.36 9.50
C MET A 223 3.17 -17.50 10.52
N ASP A 224 4.30 -17.77 11.18
CA ASP A 224 4.32 -18.69 12.32
C ASP A 224 3.39 -18.17 13.43
N LYS A 225 2.55 -19.05 14.00
CA LYS A 225 1.52 -18.67 14.97
C LYS A 225 2.14 -18.14 16.25
N SER A 226 3.16 -18.82 16.78
CA SER A 226 3.84 -18.39 18.01
C SER A 226 4.56 -17.06 17.79
N TYR A 227 5.17 -16.86 16.63
CA TYR A 227 5.76 -15.57 16.28
C TYR A 227 4.72 -14.44 16.16
N PHE A 228 3.53 -14.72 15.59
CA PHE A 228 2.42 -13.76 15.56
C PHE A 228 1.96 -13.37 16.99
N GLU A 229 1.88 -14.34 17.89
CA GLU A 229 1.54 -14.12 19.30
C GLU A 229 2.62 -13.33 20.05
N GLU A 230 3.89 -13.73 19.91
CA GLU A 230 5.05 -13.09 20.53
C GLU A 230 5.22 -11.63 20.09
N LEU A 231 5.02 -11.35 18.79
CA LEU A 231 5.03 -9.98 18.29
C LEU A 231 3.80 -9.18 18.73
N GLY A 232 2.87 -9.74 19.50
CA GLY A 232 1.72 -9.02 20.04
C GLY A 232 0.52 -8.90 19.09
N LYS A 233 0.36 -9.88 18.19
CA LYS A 233 -0.78 -10.05 17.28
C LYS A 233 -1.03 -8.81 16.40
N TYR A 234 -2.27 -8.35 16.29
CA TYR A 234 -2.60 -7.01 15.80
C TYR A 234 -2.96 -6.08 16.96
N ASP A 235 -2.85 -4.77 16.72
CA ASP A 235 -3.40 -3.77 17.63
C ASP A 235 -4.93 -3.83 17.67
N MET A 236 -5.46 -4.37 18.76
CA MET A 236 -6.91 -4.60 18.95
C MET A 236 -7.74 -3.32 19.01
N MET A 237 -7.11 -2.15 19.16
CA MET A 237 -7.81 -0.86 19.16
C MET A 237 -7.88 -0.20 17.77
N MET A 238 -7.35 -0.85 16.73
CA MET A 238 -7.62 -0.46 15.34
C MET A 238 -9.03 -0.87 14.92
N ASP A 239 -9.67 -0.03 14.12
CA ASP A 239 -11.08 -0.17 13.75
C ASP A 239 -11.29 -0.50 12.28
N VAL A 240 -12.22 -1.42 12.00
CA VAL A 240 -12.76 -1.76 10.66
C VAL A 240 -11.72 -2.19 9.64
N TRP A 241 -10.99 -1.25 9.03
CA TRP A 241 -10.07 -1.51 7.91
C TRP A 241 -9.04 -0.38 7.78
N GLY A 242 -7.82 -0.75 7.38
CA GLY A 242 -6.75 0.15 6.99
C GLY A 242 -5.74 0.41 8.10
N GLY A 243 -4.47 0.55 7.72
CA GLY A 243 -3.35 0.86 8.60
C GLY A 243 -2.75 -0.36 9.32
N GLU A 244 -3.41 -1.52 9.31
CA GLU A 244 -2.89 -2.74 9.91
C GLU A 244 -1.69 -3.31 9.15
N ASN A 245 -1.67 -3.12 7.83
CA ASN A 245 -0.57 -3.53 6.97
C ASN A 245 0.70 -2.70 7.24
N LEU A 246 0.56 -1.41 7.53
CA LEU A 246 1.67 -0.54 7.98
C LEU A 246 2.21 -1.04 9.31
N GLU A 247 1.33 -1.18 10.31
CA GLU A 247 1.71 -1.48 11.69
C GLU A 247 2.44 -2.80 11.80
N ILE A 248 1.91 -3.88 11.21
CA ILE A 248 2.58 -5.18 11.25
C ILE A 248 3.88 -5.18 10.44
N SER A 249 3.94 -4.44 9.32
CA SER A 249 5.16 -4.39 8.50
C SER A 249 6.29 -3.70 9.24
N PHE A 250 6.01 -2.55 9.85
CA PHE A 250 6.96 -1.80 10.66
C PHE A 250 7.43 -2.62 11.86
N ARG A 251 6.49 -3.25 12.57
CA ARG A 251 6.79 -4.07 13.74
C ARG A 251 7.65 -5.27 13.39
N VAL A 252 7.30 -6.05 12.37
CA VAL A 252 8.07 -7.24 11.98
C VAL A 252 9.52 -6.86 11.66
N TRP A 253 9.72 -5.85 10.81
CA TRP A 253 11.08 -5.41 10.43
C TRP A 253 11.87 -4.83 11.61
N GLN A 254 11.28 -3.89 12.36
CA GLN A 254 11.98 -3.22 13.46
C GLN A 254 12.27 -4.18 14.62
N CYS A 255 11.46 -5.22 14.83
CA CYS A 255 11.60 -6.17 15.92
C CYS A 255 12.29 -7.48 15.50
N GLY A 256 13.04 -7.46 14.39
CA GLY A 256 14.01 -8.51 14.04
C GLY A 256 13.55 -9.59 13.05
N GLY A 257 12.32 -9.52 12.55
CA GLY A 257 11.83 -10.39 11.48
C GLY A 257 12.07 -9.82 10.09
N SER A 258 11.43 -10.43 9.09
CA SER A 258 11.48 -9.93 7.71
C SER A 258 10.19 -10.22 6.93
N LEU A 259 9.94 -9.43 5.90
CA LEU A 259 8.83 -9.60 4.98
C LEU A 259 9.34 -10.04 3.61
N GLU A 260 8.71 -11.07 3.03
CA GLU A 260 9.08 -11.60 1.72
C GLU A 260 7.87 -11.75 0.79
N ILE A 261 8.06 -11.45 -0.51
CA ILE A 261 7.16 -11.84 -1.59
C ILE A 261 7.78 -13.07 -2.27
N ILE A 262 7.00 -14.14 -2.42
CA ILE A 262 7.47 -15.43 -2.95
C ILE A 262 6.94 -15.64 -4.37
N PRO A 263 7.78 -15.50 -5.42
CA PRO A 263 7.30 -15.49 -6.81
C PRO A 263 6.59 -16.77 -7.29
N CYS A 264 6.97 -17.92 -6.71
CA CYS A 264 6.33 -19.19 -7.04
C CYS A 264 4.95 -19.38 -6.41
N SER A 265 4.61 -18.56 -5.42
CA SER A 265 3.27 -18.54 -4.84
C SER A 265 2.43 -17.45 -5.52
N ARG A 266 1.31 -17.87 -6.11
CA ARG A 266 0.39 -17.01 -6.86
C ARG A 266 -1.02 -17.13 -6.28
N VAL A 267 -1.62 -15.99 -5.94
CA VAL A 267 -3.02 -15.92 -5.50
C VAL A 267 -3.67 -14.71 -6.15
N GLY A 268 -4.78 -14.93 -6.85
CA GLY A 268 -5.57 -13.85 -7.42
C GLY A 268 -6.39 -13.12 -6.36
N HIS A 269 -6.56 -11.81 -6.52
CA HIS A 269 -7.41 -10.97 -5.66
C HIS A 269 -8.30 -10.06 -6.50
N VAL A 270 -9.56 -9.87 -6.07
CA VAL A 270 -10.46 -8.90 -6.69
C VAL A 270 -10.14 -7.49 -6.20
N PHE A 271 -9.30 -6.77 -6.94
CA PHE A 271 -8.99 -5.37 -6.66
C PHE A 271 -10.18 -4.46 -6.97
N ARG A 272 -10.57 -3.62 -6.00
CA ARG A 272 -11.75 -2.74 -6.10
C ARG A 272 -11.30 -1.28 -6.02
N LYS A 273 -12.05 -0.39 -6.67
CA LYS A 273 -11.84 1.07 -6.59
C LYS A 273 -12.42 1.70 -5.31
N GLN A 274 -13.37 1.02 -4.66
CA GLN A 274 -14.12 1.54 -3.51
C GLN A 274 -14.43 0.42 -2.51
N HIS A 275 -14.55 0.79 -1.23
CA HIS A 275 -15.00 -0.13 -0.19
C HIS A 275 -16.53 -0.27 -0.24
N PRO A 276 -17.09 -1.50 -0.19
CA PRO A 276 -18.54 -1.72 -0.17
C PRO A 276 -19.22 -1.51 1.19
N TYR A 277 -18.45 -1.42 2.26
CA TYR A 277 -18.97 -1.49 3.64
C TYR A 277 -18.90 -0.14 4.35
N THR A 278 -19.69 -0.01 5.41
CA THR A 278 -19.81 1.24 6.18
C THR A 278 -18.56 1.49 7.03
N PHE A 279 -18.33 2.74 7.40
CA PHE A 279 -17.27 3.12 8.35
C PHE A 279 -17.91 4.06 9.38
N PRO A 280 -18.01 3.68 10.67
CA PRO A 280 -18.47 4.60 11.71
C PRO A 280 -17.55 5.84 11.74
N GLY A 281 -18.11 7.03 11.48
CA GLY A 281 -17.32 8.27 11.39
C GLY A 281 -16.64 8.54 10.03
N GLY A 282 -16.88 7.72 9.01
CA GLY A 282 -16.35 7.87 7.65
C GLY A 282 -14.99 7.18 7.44
N SER A 283 -14.75 6.69 6.21
CA SER A 283 -13.56 5.90 5.88
C SER A 283 -12.26 6.68 6.08
N GLY A 284 -12.24 7.97 5.73
CA GLY A 284 -11.07 8.83 5.93
C GLY A 284 -10.68 8.98 7.40
N THR A 285 -11.66 9.17 8.30
CA THR A 285 -11.42 9.33 9.74
C THR A 285 -10.92 8.02 10.37
N VAL A 286 -11.54 6.88 10.02
CA VAL A 286 -11.12 5.56 10.51
C VAL A 286 -9.72 5.22 10.01
N PHE A 287 -9.46 5.43 8.73
CA PHE A 287 -8.13 5.23 8.15
C PHE A 287 -7.08 6.10 8.84
N ALA A 288 -7.36 7.39 9.03
CA ALA A 288 -6.47 8.30 9.73
C ALA A 288 -6.23 7.87 11.19
N ARG A 289 -7.27 7.43 11.90
CA ARG A 289 -7.15 6.90 13.28
C ARG A 289 -6.18 5.72 13.34
N ASN A 290 -6.38 4.68 12.52
CA ASN A 290 -5.51 3.49 12.54
C ASN A 290 -4.09 3.82 12.09
N THR A 291 -3.95 4.64 11.04
CA THR A 291 -2.66 5.09 10.53
C THR A 291 -1.89 5.89 11.58
N ARG A 292 -2.57 6.75 12.36
CA ARG A 292 -1.96 7.43 13.51
C ARG A 292 -1.48 6.49 14.60
N ARG A 293 -2.26 5.45 14.92
CA ARG A 293 -1.82 4.44 15.91
C ARG A 293 -0.52 3.76 15.46
N ALA A 294 -0.40 3.46 14.17
CA ALA A 294 0.84 2.94 13.59
C ALA A 294 1.99 3.99 13.67
N ALA A 295 1.74 5.20 13.20
CA ALA A 295 2.76 6.26 13.13
C ALA A 295 3.29 6.67 14.52
N GLU A 296 2.40 6.88 15.49
CA GLU A 296 2.76 7.32 16.85
C GLU A 296 3.54 6.25 17.63
N VAL A 297 3.35 4.97 17.31
CA VAL A 297 4.08 3.88 17.98
C VAL A 297 5.40 3.57 17.27
N TRP A 298 5.44 3.59 15.94
CA TRP A 298 6.50 2.96 15.16
C TRP A 298 7.40 3.92 14.37
N MET A 299 7.00 5.17 14.16
CA MET A 299 7.71 6.08 13.23
C MET A 299 8.62 7.12 13.90
N ASP A 300 8.72 7.13 15.23
CA ASP A 300 9.52 8.11 15.96
C ASP A 300 9.21 9.55 15.50
N GLU A 301 10.22 10.37 15.22
CA GLU A 301 10.05 11.74 14.71
C GLU A 301 9.58 11.81 13.24
N TYR A 302 9.69 10.71 12.48
CA TYR A 302 9.31 10.67 11.06
C TYR A 302 7.79 10.73 10.86
N LYS A 303 7.00 10.52 11.92
CA LYS A 303 5.54 10.77 11.90
C LYS A 303 5.19 12.21 11.50
N ASN A 304 6.11 13.16 11.72
CA ASN A 304 5.91 14.55 11.32
C ASN A 304 5.80 14.71 9.81
N PHE A 305 6.48 13.87 9.01
CA PHE A 305 6.32 13.84 7.56
C PHE A 305 4.95 13.32 7.13
N TYR A 306 4.40 12.35 7.87
CA TYR A 306 3.02 11.93 7.68
C TYR A 306 2.03 13.06 7.96
N TYR A 307 2.21 13.77 9.07
CA TYR A 307 1.36 14.91 9.38
C TYR A 307 1.54 16.09 8.41
N ALA A 308 2.70 16.23 7.77
CA ALA A 308 2.91 17.18 6.68
C ALA A 308 2.15 16.78 5.41
N ALA A 309 2.12 15.49 5.09
CA ALA A 309 1.38 14.95 3.94
C ALA A 309 -0.15 14.93 4.17
N VAL A 310 -0.58 14.66 5.41
CA VAL A 310 -1.99 14.55 5.81
C VAL A 310 -2.27 15.43 7.03
N PRO A 311 -2.31 16.77 6.88
CA PRO A 311 -2.47 17.68 8.02
C PRO A 311 -3.76 17.47 8.81
N SER A 312 -4.84 17.07 8.13
CA SER A 312 -6.14 16.77 8.75
C SER A 312 -6.06 15.66 9.78
N ALA A 313 -5.10 14.74 9.68
CA ALA A 313 -4.93 13.64 10.62
C ALA A 313 -4.54 14.13 12.03
N ARG A 314 -3.84 15.27 12.18
CA ARG A 314 -3.40 15.78 13.50
C ARG A 314 -4.55 15.90 14.50
N ASN A 315 -5.76 16.20 14.02
CA ASN A 315 -6.94 16.43 14.84
C ASN A 315 -7.78 15.17 15.09
N VAL A 316 -7.41 14.01 14.53
CA VAL A 316 -8.20 12.76 14.65
C VAL A 316 -7.83 12.00 15.93
N PRO A 317 -8.75 11.80 16.89
CA PRO A 317 -8.46 11.05 18.11
C PRO A 317 -8.14 9.57 17.81
N PHE A 318 -6.98 9.10 18.27
CA PHE A 318 -6.49 7.74 17.99
C PHE A 318 -6.49 6.81 19.21
N GLY A 319 -6.95 7.29 20.36
CA GLY A 319 -7.05 6.51 21.60
C GLY A 319 -5.69 6.25 22.27
N ASN A 320 -5.71 5.43 23.34
CA ASN A 320 -4.51 5.07 24.09
C ASN A 320 -3.62 4.11 23.27
N ILE A 321 -2.30 4.31 23.30
CA ILE A 321 -1.28 3.49 22.61
C ILE A 321 -0.23 2.92 23.56
N GLN A 322 -0.39 3.07 24.87
CA GLN A 322 0.61 2.75 25.89
C GLN A 322 1.02 1.28 25.84
N SER A 323 0.04 0.36 25.70
CA SER A 323 0.32 -1.08 25.60
C SER A 323 1.12 -1.47 24.35
N ARG A 324 1.07 -0.66 23.27
CA ARG A 324 1.86 -0.87 22.05
C ARG A 324 3.26 -0.29 22.17
N LEU A 325 3.42 0.85 22.87
CA LEU A 325 4.72 1.42 23.21
C LEU A 325 5.51 0.48 24.15
N GLU A 326 4.84 -0.09 25.16
CA GLU A 326 5.43 -1.08 26.07
C GLU A 326 5.86 -2.35 25.34
N LEU A 327 5.03 -2.86 24.42
CA LEU A 327 5.37 -3.98 23.57
C LEU A 327 6.64 -3.69 22.73
N ARG A 328 6.71 -2.52 22.08
CA ARG A 328 7.89 -2.10 21.30
C ARG A 328 9.16 -2.07 22.17
N LYS A 329 9.05 -1.59 23.41
CA LYS A 329 10.16 -1.59 24.38
C LYS A 329 10.55 -3.01 24.79
N GLN A 330 9.57 -3.86 25.11
CA GLN A 330 9.80 -5.25 25.53
C GLN A 330 10.52 -6.06 24.44
N LEU A 331 10.13 -5.87 23.18
CA LEU A 331 10.73 -6.55 22.03
C LEU A 331 12.08 -5.95 21.60
N SER A 332 12.57 -4.90 22.28
CA SER A 332 13.85 -4.22 21.97
C SER A 332 13.96 -3.83 20.48
N CYS A 333 12.87 -3.32 19.92
CA CYS A 333 12.81 -3.03 18.49
C CYS A 333 13.73 -1.86 18.11
N LYS A 334 14.27 -1.92 16.90
CA LYS A 334 15.11 -0.87 16.32
C LYS A 334 14.30 0.41 16.04
N PRO A 335 14.96 1.58 15.97
CA PRO A 335 14.30 2.83 15.63
C PRO A 335 13.84 2.87 14.17
N PHE A 336 12.89 3.75 13.84
CA PHE A 336 12.37 3.90 12.47
C PHE A 336 13.44 4.39 11.49
N ARG A 337 14.42 5.16 11.96
CA ARG A 337 15.60 5.53 11.17
C ARG A 337 16.32 4.30 10.62
N TRP A 338 16.49 3.26 11.42
CA TRP A 338 17.10 2.01 10.97
C TRP A 338 16.26 1.34 9.89
N TYR A 339 14.93 1.35 10.02
CA TYR A 339 14.02 0.82 8.99
C TYR A 339 14.21 1.55 7.66
N LEU A 340 14.26 2.89 7.66
CA LEU A 340 14.49 3.67 6.45
C LEU A 340 15.85 3.37 5.82
N GLU A 341 16.92 3.31 6.62
CA GLU A 341 18.28 3.09 6.10
C GLU A 341 18.53 1.65 5.61
N ASN A 342 17.87 0.64 6.20
CA ASN A 342 18.21 -0.78 5.99
C ASN A 342 17.12 -1.58 5.27
N VAL A 343 15.87 -1.13 5.33
CA VAL A 343 14.72 -1.85 4.78
C VAL A 343 14.11 -1.10 3.61
N TYR A 344 13.96 0.22 3.71
CA TYR A 344 13.35 1.03 2.65
C TYR A 344 14.17 2.28 2.28
N PRO A 345 15.43 2.12 1.83
CA PRO A 345 16.30 3.24 1.51
C PRO A 345 15.84 4.03 0.28
N GLU A 346 14.94 3.47 -0.53
CA GLU A 346 14.37 4.16 -1.69
C GLU A 346 13.28 5.17 -1.32
N LEU A 347 12.72 5.10 -0.11
CA LEU A 347 11.77 6.13 0.36
C LEU A 347 12.54 7.42 0.63
N ARG A 348 12.31 8.43 -0.20
CA ARG A 348 13.00 9.71 -0.06
C ARG A 348 12.52 10.46 1.18
N VAL A 349 13.45 10.70 2.09
CA VAL A 349 13.23 11.49 3.30
C VAL A 349 13.52 12.97 2.97
N PRO A 350 12.59 13.91 3.26
CA PRO A 350 12.86 15.33 3.11
C PRO A 350 14.03 15.79 3.99
N ASP A 351 14.76 16.84 3.59
CA ASP A 351 15.75 17.44 4.47
C ASP A 351 15.03 18.11 5.66
N HIS A 352 15.65 18.10 6.84
CA HIS A 352 15.10 18.74 8.04
C HIS A 352 14.87 20.25 7.86
N GLN A 353 15.55 20.89 6.89
CA GLN A 353 15.41 22.31 6.60
C GLN A 353 14.47 22.61 5.42
N ASP A 354 13.95 21.59 4.73
CA ASP A 354 13.00 21.81 3.64
C ASP A 354 11.71 22.47 4.15
N ILE A 355 11.18 23.43 3.39
CA ILE A 355 9.91 24.12 3.66
C ILE A 355 8.73 23.26 3.18
N ALA A 356 8.89 22.65 2.00
CA ALA A 356 7.90 21.77 1.39
C ALA A 356 8.58 20.70 0.52
N PHE A 357 7.90 19.57 0.28
CA PHE A 357 8.51 18.41 -0.40
C PHE A 357 7.50 17.56 -1.19
N GLY A 358 8.01 16.82 -2.17
CA GLY A 358 7.31 15.79 -2.95
C GLY A 358 6.84 16.31 -4.30
N ALA A 359 5.60 16.00 -4.69
CA ALA A 359 5.05 16.46 -5.95
C ALA A 359 4.50 17.89 -5.83
N LEU A 360 4.74 18.74 -6.85
CA LEU A 360 4.08 20.04 -6.97
C LEU A 360 2.89 19.92 -7.93
N GLN A 361 1.68 19.91 -7.36
CA GLN A 361 0.45 19.50 -8.02
C GLN A 361 -0.38 20.69 -8.51
N GLN A 362 -1.03 20.48 -9.67
CA GLN A 362 -2.05 21.34 -10.25
C GLN A 362 -3.17 20.46 -10.82
N GLY A 363 -4.28 20.32 -10.08
CA GLY A 363 -5.34 19.37 -10.43
C GLY A 363 -4.82 17.93 -10.40
N THR A 364 -4.94 17.21 -11.52
CA THR A 364 -4.39 15.85 -11.69
C THR A 364 -2.97 15.84 -12.30
N ASN A 365 -2.41 17.02 -12.60
CA ASN A 365 -1.08 17.15 -13.19
C ASN A 365 -0.05 17.54 -12.13
N CYS A 366 1.21 17.20 -12.39
CA CYS A 366 2.35 17.47 -11.55
C CYS A 366 3.43 18.22 -12.35
N LEU A 367 4.19 19.09 -11.68
CA LEU A 367 5.42 19.66 -12.21
C LEU A 367 6.37 18.52 -12.60
N ASP A 368 6.87 18.55 -13.84
CA ASP A 368 7.67 17.47 -14.41
C ASP A 368 8.88 18.05 -15.16
N THR A 369 10.05 17.43 -14.98
CA THR A 369 11.26 17.79 -15.72
C THR A 369 11.17 17.43 -17.20
N LEU A 370 10.23 16.56 -17.59
CA LEU A 370 10.10 15.96 -18.92
C LEU A 370 11.36 15.18 -19.35
N GLY A 371 12.19 14.77 -18.38
CA GLY A 371 13.49 14.15 -18.62
C GLY A 371 14.57 15.13 -19.10
N HIS A 372 14.31 16.44 -19.05
CA HIS A 372 15.31 17.45 -19.39
C HIS A 372 16.32 17.67 -18.26
N PHE A 373 17.50 18.15 -18.66
CA PHE A 373 18.62 18.53 -17.77
C PHE A 373 18.78 20.06 -17.72
N ALA A 374 19.95 20.54 -17.29
CA ALA A 374 20.29 21.96 -17.28
C ALA A 374 20.00 22.63 -18.64
N ASP A 375 19.50 23.87 -18.58
CA ASP A 375 18.98 24.71 -19.67
C ASP A 375 17.74 24.17 -20.41
N GLY A 376 17.23 23.02 -19.97
CA GLY A 376 15.93 22.46 -20.35
C GLY A 376 14.75 23.22 -19.77
N VAL A 377 13.61 23.16 -20.46
CA VAL A 377 12.31 23.64 -19.97
C VAL A 377 11.69 22.61 -19.04
N VAL A 378 10.78 23.06 -18.18
CA VAL A 378 9.93 22.17 -17.36
C VAL A 378 8.48 22.24 -17.83
N GLY A 379 7.69 21.23 -17.50
CA GLY A 379 6.30 21.14 -17.92
C GLY A 379 5.39 20.57 -16.86
N VAL A 380 4.24 20.11 -17.32
CA VAL A 380 3.30 19.32 -16.54
C VAL A 380 3.10 17.96 -17.20
N TYR A 381 2.95 16.93 -16.37
CA TYR A 381 2.52 15.61 -16.79
C TYR A 381 1.51 15.07 -15.78
N GLU A 382 0.73 14.05 -16.13
CA GLU A 382 -0.20 13.43 -15.19
C GLU A 382 0.56 12.88 -13.97
N CYS A 383 0.06 13.14 -12.76
CA CYS A 383 0.72 12.72 -11.54
C CYS A 383 0.76 11.19 -11.44
N HIS A 384 1.95 10.61 -11.38
CA HIS A 384 2.11 9.14 -11.35
C HIS A 384 2.57 8.58 -9.99
N ASN A 385 2.84 9.44 -8.99
CA ASN A 385 3.23 9.07 -7.61
C ASN A 385 4.43 8.10 -7.52
N ALA A 386 5.32 8.16 -8.52
CA ALA A 386 6.51 7.31 -8.60
C ALA A 386 7.81 8.09 -8.32
N GLY A 387 7.69 9.33 -7.83
CA GLY A 387 8.83 10.23 -7.65
C GLY A 387 9.47 10.59 -9.00
N GLY A 388 10.79 10.37 -9.13
CA GLY A 388 11.51 10.59 -10.37
C GLY A 388 11.41 12.04 -10.84
N ASN A 389 11.03 12.25 -12.10
CA ASN A 389 10.91 13.58 -12.71
C ASN A 389 9.86 14.50 -12.06
N GLN A 390 8.98 13.95 -11.21
CA GLN A 390 7.92 14.69 -10.51
C GLN A 390 8.25 14.97 -9.03
N GLU A 391 9.49 14.73 -8.62
CA GLU A 391 9.93 14.91 -7.24
C GLU A 391 10.69 16.22 -7.05
N TRP A 392 10.18 17.06 -6.15
CA TRP A 392 10.64 18.43 -5.92
C TRP A 392 10.71 18.75 -4.43
N ALA A 393 11.60 19.69 -4.07
CA ALA A 393 11.66 20.27 -2.73
C ALA A 393 11.64 21.80 -2.83
N LEU A 394 10.97 22.47 -1.90
CA LEU A 394 11.16 23.88 -1.62
C LEU A 394 12.10 23.99 -0.42
N THR A 395 13.35 24.40 -0.66
CA THR A 395 14.38 24.42 0.40
C THR A 395 14.30 25.67 1.26
N LYS A 396 15.03 25.70 2.38
CA LYS A 396 15.20 26.88 3.25
C LYS A 396 15.76 28.09 2.51
N GLU A 397 16.61 27.87 1.51
CA GLU A 397 17.18 28.90 0.63
C GLU A 397 16.14 29.40 -0.39
N LYS A 398 14.87 28.99 -0.25
CA LYS A 398 13.75 29.34 -1.13
C LYS A 398 13.92 28.86 -2.57
N SER A 399 14.64 27.78 -2.82
CA SER A 399 14.73 27.21 -4.17
C SER A 399 13.76 26.06 -4.38
N VAL A 400 13.15 25.97 -5.56
CA VAL A 400 12.37 24.79 -5.99
C VAL A 400 13.31 23.88 -6.76
N LYS A 401 13.69 22.77 -6.14
CA LYS A 401 14.81 21.90 -6.50
C LYS A 401 14.35 20.50 -6.92
N HIS A 402 14.95 19.98 -7.98
CA HIS A 402 14.95 18.58 -8.39
C HIS A 402 16.40 18.13 -8.54
N MET A 403 16.84 17.13 -7.76
CA MET A 403 18.26 16.74 -7.66
C MET A 403 19.17 17.95 -7.37
N ASP A 404 20.10 18.29 -8.26
CA ASP A 404 21.00 19.44 -8.18
C ASP A 404 20.54 20.62 -9.06
N LEU A 405 19.37 20.52 -9.67
CA LEU A 405 18.77 21.52 -10.55
C LEU A 405 17.64 22.29 -9.86
N CYS A 406 17.57 23.59 -10.11
CA CYS A 406 16.61 24.52 -9.54
C CYS A 406 15.82 25.24 -10.64
N LEU A 407 14.52 25.47 -10.39
CA LEU A 407 13.69 26.32 -11.25
C LEU A 407 14.25 27.74 -11.25
N THR A 408 14.63 28.22 -12.44
CA THR A 408 15.30 29.49 -12.61
C THR A 408 14.52 30.40 -13.54
N VAL A 409 14.21 31.61 -13.06
CA VAL A 409 13.63 32.69 -13.86
C VAL A 409 14.74 33.35 -14.67
N VAL A 410 15.00 32.80 -15.86
CA VAL A 410 16.08 33.26 -16.76
C VAL A 410 15.75 34.62 -17.40
N ASP A 411 14.46 34.94 -17.53
CA ASP A 411 13.94 36.20 -18.03
C ASP A 411 12.69 36.57 -17.21
N ARG A 412 12.58 37.85 -16.82
CA ARG A 412 11.51 38.39 -15.97
C ARG A 412 10.34 38.95 -16.78
N THR A 413 10.39 38.90 -18.11
CA THR A 413 9.28 39.30 -18.96
C THR A 413 8.10 38.35 -18.75
N PRO A 414 6.87 38.86 -18.52
CA PRO A 414 5.70 37.98 -18.43
C PRO A 414 5.52 37.12 -19.68
N GLY A 415 5.27 35.83 -19.48
CA GLY A 415 5.19 34.82 -20.53
C GLY A 415 6.51 34.10 -20.80
N SER A 416 7.63 34.56 -20.24
CA SER A 416 8.93 33.92 -20.45
C SER A 416 9.01 32.56 -19.77
N LEU A 417 9.59 31.59 -20.48
CA LEU A 417 9.76 30.22 -20.00
C LEU A 417 10.80 30.17 -18.89
N ILE A 418 10.52 29.35 -17.88
CA ILE A 418 11.50 29.01 -16.84
C ILE A 418 12.38 27.85 -17.29
N LYS A 419 13.59 27.79 -16.72
CA LYS A 419 14.60 26.78 -17.07
C LYS A 419 15.10 26.06 -15.82
N LEU A 420 15.57 24.85 -16.02
CA LEU A 420 16.41 24.15 -15.05
C LEU A 420 17.84 24.69 -15.12
N GLN A 421 18.42 25.12 -14.01
CA GLN A 421 19.85 25.40 -13.91
C GLN A 421 20.40 24.81 -12.62
N GLY A 422 21.72 24.59 -12.55
CA GLY A 422 22.36 24.17 -11.30
C GLY A 422 22.00 25.10 -10.14
N CYS A 423 21.66 24.51 -9.00
CA CYS A 423 21.26 25.26 -7.82
C CYS A 423 22.41 26.11 -7.28
N ARG A 424 22.15 27.40 -7.05
CA ARG A 424 23.09 28.36 -6.47
C ARG A 424 22.42 29.13 -5.34
N GLU A 425 22.96 29.02 -4.13
CA GLU A 425 22.34 29.60 -2.92
C GLU A 425 22.10 31.10 -3.02
N ASN A 426 22.97 31.85 -3.69
CA ASN A 426 22.87 33.31 -3.80
C ASN A 426 22.23 33.79 -5.12
N ASP A 427 21.72 32.88 -5.96
CA ASP A 427 21.08 33.26 -7.22
C ASP A 427 19.64 33.70 -6.97
N SER A 428 19.42 35.02 -7.00
CA SER A 428 18.09 35.63 -6.78
C SER A 428 17.02 35.15 -7.78
N ARG A 429 17.42 34.65 -8.95
CA ARG A 429 16.50 34.14 -9.99
C ARG A 429 15.90 32.77 -9.65
N GLN A 430 16.47 32.09 -8.65
CA GLN A 430 16.06 30.76 -8.21
C GLN A 430 15.18 30.80 -6.95
N LYS A 431 14.69 31.98 -6.57
CA LYS A 431 14.00 32.19 -5.30
C LYS A 431 12.50 32.21 -5.49
N TRP A 432 11.81 31.31 -4.80
CA TRP A 432 10.38 31.09 -4.87
C TRP A 432 9.78 31.03 -3.47
N GLU A 433 8.52 31.46 -3.34
CA GLU A 433 7.79 31.40 -2.08
C GLU A 433 6.33 31.01 -2.30
N GLN A 434 5.79 30.29 -1.32
CA GLN A 434 4.38 29.93 -1.29
C GLN A 434 3.55 31.14 -0.82
N ILE A 435 2.44 31.42 -1.51
CA ILE A 435 1.49 32.48 -1.16
C ILE A 435 0.05 31.94 -1.16
N GLU A 436 -0.89 32.77 -0.68
CA GLU A 436 -2.34 32.46 -0.68
C GLU A 436 -2.68 31.12 0.00
N GLY A 437 -2.14 30.89 1.21
CA GLY A 437 -2.38 29.64 1.94
C GLY A 437 -1.77 28.41 1.26
N ASN A 438 -0.55 28.56 0.74
CA ASN A 438 0.22 27.50 0.07
C ASN A 438 -0.43 26.99 -1.23
N SER A 439 -1.18 27.85 -1.93
CA SER A 439 -1.90 27.50 -3.16
C SER A 439 -1.28 28.04 -4.45
N LYS A 440 -0.24 28.88 -4.36
CA LYS A 440 0.54 29.38 -5.51
C LYS A 440 2.02 29.49 -5.18
N LEU A 441 2.84 29.53 -6.22
CA LEU A 441 4.28 29.80 -6.16
C LEU A 441 4.61 31.13 -6.84
N ARG A 442 5.15 32.06 -6.06
CA ARG A 442 5.61 33.37 -6.52
C ARG A 442 7.13 33.43 -6.55
N HIS A 443 7.70 34.03 -7.58
CA HIS A 443 9.11 34.36 -7.62
C HIS A 443 9.41 35.55 -6.69
N VAL A 444 10.34 35.35 -5.75
CA VAL A 444 10.62 36.28 -4.65
C VAL A 444 11.09 37.64 -5.18
N GLY A 445 10.57 38.72 -4.58
CA GLY A 445 10.92 40.08 -4.97
C GLY A 445 10.34 40.52 -6.32
N SER A 446 9.30 39.82 -6.80
CA SER A 446 8.57 40.17 -8.03
C SER A 446 7.07 39.91 -7.89
N ASN A 447 6.27 40.40 -8.83
CA ASN A 447 4.85 40.04 -8.96
C ASN A 447 4.62 38.94 -10.01
N LEU A 448 5.58 38.00 -10.12
CA LEU A 448 5.56 36.91 -11.09
C LEU A 448 5.27 35.58 -10.39
N CYS A 449 4.31 34.84 -10.92
CA CYS A 449 3.88 33.53 -10.44
C CYS A 449 4.19 32.44 -11.48
N LEU A 450 4.41 31.22 -11.01
CA LEU A 450 4.54 30.05 -11.86
C LEU A 450 3.22 29.76 -12.59
N ASP A 451 3.26 29.65 -13.91
CA ASP A 451 2.06 29.52 -14.74
C ASP A 451 2.18 28.40 -15.78
N SER A 452 1.15 27.55 -15.86
CA SER A 452 1.06 26.45 -16.82
C SER A 452 0.33 26.77 -18.11
N ARG A 453 -0.13 28.01 -18.32
CA ARG A 453 -0.84 28.40 -19.55
C ARG A 453 0.00 28.17 -20.81
N GLY A 454 1.32 28.30 -20.70
CA GLY A 454 2.29 28.04 -21.77
C GLY A 454 2.70 26.57 -21.94
N ALA A 455 2.21 25.65 -21.11
CA ALA A 455 2.72 24.28 -21.06
C ALA A 455 2.64 23.55 -22.41
N LYS A 456 1.56 23.77 -23.18
CA LYS A 456 1.40 23.19 -24.53
C LYS A 456 2.26 23.87 -25.61
N ALA A 457 2.75 25.08 -25.34
CA ALA A 457 3.48 25.92 -26.29
C ALA A 457 4.99 25.95 -26.08
N GLY A 458 5.52 25.20 -25.09
CA GLY A 458 6.96 25.11 -24.87
C GLY A 458 7.39 24.89 -23.42
N GLY A 459 6.49 24.97 -22.44
CA GLY A 459 6.78 24.67 -21.04
C GLY A 459 6.11 25.64 -20.07
N LEU A 460 6.49 25.56 -18.80
CA LEU A 460 6.00 26.50 -17.78
C LEU A 460 6.68 27.86 -17.93
N SER A 461 5.92 28.89 -17.58
CA SER A 461 6.35 30.28 -17.68
C SER A 461 6.24 31.00 -16.33
N VAL A 462 6.91 32.15 -16.23
CA VAL A 462 6.55 33.17 -15.26
C VAL A 462 5.50 34.09 -15.85
N GLU A 463 4.47 34.43 -15.08
CA GLU A 463 3.41 35.35 -15.50
C GLU A 463 3.01 36.28 -14.36
N VAL A 464 2.39 37.41 -14.65
CA VAL A 464 1.87 38.30 -13.60
C VAL A 464 0.90 37.54 -12.70
N CYS A 465 1.10 37.61 -11.38
CA CYS A 465 0.26 36.91 -10.42
C CYS A 465 -1.20 37.36 -10.52
N GLY A 466 -2.12 36.40 -10.62
CA GLY A 466 -3.55 36.65 -10.75
C GLY A 466 -4.39 35.46 -10.27
N PRO A 467 -5.73 35.51 -10.39
CA PRO A 467 -6.64 34.47 -9.90
C PRO A 467 -6.74 33.25 -10.84
N ALA A 468 -5.74 33.01 -11.69
CA ALA A 468 -5.80 31.98 -12.72
C ALA A 468 -5.63 30.57 -12.14
N LEU A 469 -6.43 29.61 -12.62
CA LEU A 469 -6.29 28.19 -12.29
C LEU A 469 -4.91 27.65 -12.72
N SER A 470 -4.35 28.16 -13.81
CA SER A 470 -3.02 27.79 -14.31
C SER A 470 -1.87 28.22 -13.40
N GLN A 471 -2.14 29.04 -12.37
CA GLN A 471 -1.17 29.47 -11.35
C GLN A 471 -1.37 28.75 -10.01
N GLN A 472 -2.34 27.84 -9.90
CA GLN A 472 -2.55 27.06 -8.68
C GLN A 472 -1.56 25.90 -8.61
N TRP A 473 -0.77 25.88 -7.54
CA TRP A 473 0.27 24.88 -7.30
C TRP A 473 0.35 24.55 -5.81
N LYS A 474 0.40 23.26 -5.48
CA LYS A 474 0.50 22.81 -4.09
C LYS A 474 1.48 21.66 -3.95
N PHE A 475 2.41 21.77 -3.00
CA PHE A 475 3.28 20.65 -2.63
C PHE A 475 2.50 19.58 -1.87
N SER A 476 2.84 18.31 -2.12
CA SER A 476 2.25 17.16 -1.42
C SER A 476 2.57 17.13 0.07
N LEU A 477 3.75 17.60 0.50
CA LEU A 477 4.13 17.77 1.90
C LEU A 477 4.47 19.24 2.16
N ASN A 478 3.85 19.82 3.19
CA ASN A 478 4.24 21.14 3.72
C ASN A 478 4.82 20.93 5.13
N LEU A 479 6.11 21.22 5.30
CA LEU A 479 6.90 20.86 6.48
C LEU A 479 6.92 21.97 7.53
N GLN A 480 6.66 23.21 7.12
CA GLN A 480 6.40 24.33 8.03
C GLN A 480 4.89 24.52 8.24
N PRO A 481 4.46 24.80 9.49
CA PRO A 481 3.04 24.95 9.85
C PRO A 481 2.35 26.18 9.24
#